data_AF-A0A3D2FWP1-F1
#
_entry.id   AF-A0A3D2FWP1-F1
#
_cell.length_a   1.000
_cell.length_b   1.000
_cell.length_c   1.000
_cell.angle_alpha   90.00
_cell.angle_beta   90.00
_cell.angle_gamma   90.00
#
_symmetry.space_group_name_H-M   'P 1'
#
loop_
_entity.id
_entity.type
_entity.pdbx_description
1 polymer ?
#
loop_
_entity_poly.entity_id
_entity_poly.type
_entity_poly.pdbx_seq_one_letter_code
_entity_poly.pdbx_strand_id
1 'polypeptide(L)' 'GDLKRRGELGIALNNMLTKDSYTIVPLVNRGRVSAHAKSLGGVVLNTWDSELWNIADWYRID' A
#
# COMPACT_ATOMS: atom_id res chain seq x y z
N GLY A 1 6.43 -19.91 8.87
CA GLY A 1 6.56 -20.21 7.42
C GLY A 1 7.68 -19.38 6.86
N ASP A 2 8.55 -19.96 6.03
CA ASP A 2 9.74 -19.29 5.50
C ASP A 2 9.39 -18.11 4.57
N LEU A 3 9.90 -16.92 4.90
CA LEU A 3 9.70 -15.69 4.13
C LEU A 3 10.35 -15.76 2.75
N LYS A 4 11.51 -16.40 2.63
CA LYS A 4 12.22 -16.53 1.36
C LYS A 4 11.39 -17.39 0.41
N ARG A 5 10.92 -18.54 0.88
CA ARG A 5 10.04 -19.41 0.10
C ARG A 5 8.75 -18.73 -0.34
N ARG A 6 8.16 -17.88 0.51
CA ARG A 6 6.96 -17.09 0.14
C ARG A 6 7.27 -16.06 -0.95
N GLY A 7 8.41 -15.38 -0.86
CA GLY A 7 8.86 -14.44 -1.89
C GLY A 7 9.04 -15.12 -3.25
N GLU A 8 9.67 -16.30 -3.27
CA GLU A 8 9.83 -17.11 -4.49
C GLU A 8 8.49 -17.46 -5.15
N LEU A 9 7.51 -17.88 -4.34
CA LEU A 9 6.16 -18.18 -4.81
C LEU A 9 5.45 -16.93 -5.35
N GLY A 10 5.57 -15.79 -4.67
CA GLY A 10 4.98 -14.53 -5.12
C GLY A 10 5.51 -14.08 -6.49
N ILE A 11 6.82 -14.21 -6.72
CA ILE A 11 7.44 -13.91 -8.01
C ILE A 11 6.91 -14.85 -9.10
N ALA A 12 6.82 -16.16 -8.82
CA ALA A 12 6.30 -17.13 -9.77
C ALA A 12 4.86 -16.80 -10.19
N LEU A 13 3.99 -16.47 -9.23
CA LEU A 13 2.60 -16.08 -9.49
C LEU A 13 2.50 -14.77 -10.29
N ASN A 14 3.34 -13.78 -9.98
CA ASN A 14 3.40 -12.54 -10.76
C ASN A 14 3.77 -12.80 -12.23
N ASN A 15 4.76 -13.66 -12.48
CA ASN A 15 5.23 -13.96 -13.83
C ASN A 15 4.15 -14.64 -14.69
N MET A 16 3.37 -15.56 -14.10
CA MET A 16 2.27 -16.24 -14.79
C MET A 16 1.27 -15.25 -15.41
N LEU A 17 0.94 -14.16 -14.71
CA LEU A 17 -0.05 -13.17 -15.16
C LEU A 17 0.53 -12.11 -16.11
N THR A 18 1.83 -11.85 -16.00
CA THR A 18 2.49 -10.74 -16.71
C THR A 18 3.36 -11.25 -17.86
N LYS A 19 4.52 -11.83 -17.55
CA LYS A 19 5.53 -12.26 -18.51
C LYS A 19 5.09 -13.45 -19.38
N ASP A 20 4.39 -14.40 -18.78
CA ASP A 20 4.15 -15.70 -19.43
C ASP A 20 2.85 -15.71 -20.25
N SER A 21 1.79 -15.07 -19.74
CA SER A 21 0.48 -15.01 -20.41
C SER A 21 0.17 -13.68 -21.10
N TYR A 22 0.89 -12.60 -20.78
CA TYR A 22 0.59 -11.24 -21.24
C TYR A 22 -0.86 -10.78 -20.98
N THR A 23 -1.55 -11.41 -20.02
CA THR A 23 -2.94 -11.06 -19.69
C THR A 23 -3.01 -9.71 -18.98
N ILE A 24 -1.96 -9.35 -18.22
CA ILE A 24 -1.86 -8.08 -17.51
C ILE A 24 -0.54 -7.40 -17.88
N VAL A 25 -0.61 -6.16 -18.38
CA VAL A 25 0.55 -5.29 -18.62
C VAL A 25 0.54 -4.17 -17.57
N PRO A 26 1.44 -4.18 -16.57
CA PRO A 26 1.50 -3.12 -15.58
C PRO A 26 2.03 -1.83 -16.24
N LEU A 27 1.29 -0.73 -16.11
CA LEU A 27 1.64 0.55 -16.72
C LEU A 27 2.26 1.53 -15.72
N VAL A 28 1.50 1.86 -14.66
CA VAL A 28 1.90 2.86 -13.67
C VAL A 28 1.45 2.43 -12.28
N ASN A 29 2.31 2.65 -11.28
CA ASN A 29 1.90 2.64 -9.88
C ASN A 29 1.52 4.08 -9.48
N ARG A 30 0.29 4.28 -9.02
CA ARG A 30 -0.19 5.60 -8.59
C ARG A 30 0.11 5.79 -7.10
N GLY A 31 0.97 6.75 -6.80
CA GLY A 31 1.19 7.19 -5.42
C GLY A 31 -0.13 7.62 -4.78
N ARG A 32 -0.31 7.30 -3.49
CA ARG A 32 -1.39 7.82 -2.67
C ARG A 32 -0.98 9.18 -2.12
N VAL A 33 -1.83 10.19 -2.30
CA VAL A 33 -1.62 11.54 -1.77
C VAL A 33 -2.86 11.95 -1.03
N SER A 34 -2.68 12.36 0.23
CA SER A 34 -3.77 12.65 1.16
C SER A 34 -3.42 13.92 1.91
N ALA A 35 -4.35 14.86 1.97
CA ALA A 35 -4.20 16.08 2.73
C ALA A 35 -4.97 15.97 4.05
N HIS A 36 -4.40 16.49 5.12
CA HIS A 36 -5.08 16.68 6.39
C HIS A 36 -4.93 18.14 6.86
N ALA A 37 -5.81 18.56 7.78
CA ALA A 37 -5.74 19.90 8.34
C ALA A 37 -4.42 20.09 9.10
N LYS A 38 -3.84 21.30 9.02
CA LYS A 38 -2.63 21.66 9.79
C LYS A 38 -2.87 21.69 11.29
N SER A 39 -4.12 21.85 11.71
CA SER A 39 -4.55 21.79 13.12
C SER A 39 -4.95 20.38 13.58
N LEU A 40 -4.60 19.34 12.80
CA LEU A 40 -4.86 17.94 13.13
C LEU A 40 -3.53 17.19 13.27
N GLY A 41 -3.25 16.75 14.50
CA GLY A 41 -2.10 15.92 14.85
C GLY A 41 -2.44 14.44 14.94
N GLY A 42 -1.42 13.59 15.00
CA GLY A 42 -1.55 12.13 15.13
C GLY A 42 -1.83 11.39 13.82
N VAL A 43 -1.88 12.07 12.68
CA VAL A 43 -2.11 11.43 11.37
C VAL A 43 -0.89 10.63 10.92
N VAL A 44 -1.07 9.32 10.68
CA VAL A 44 -0.02 8.45 10.13
C VAL A 44 -0.48 7.88 8.79
N LEU A 45 0.16 8.30 7.71
CA LEU A 45 -0.17 7.83 6.36
C LEU A 45 0.16 6.33 6.22
N ASN A 46 -0.84 5.55 5.83
CA ASN A 46 -0.68 4.15 5.44
C ASN A 46 -1.23 3.96 4.02
N THR A 47 -0.44 3.35 3.14
CA THR A 47 -0.82 3.08 1.75
C THR A 47 -1.44 1.69 1.56
N TRP A 48 -1.43 0.85 2.60
CA TRP A 48 -1.99 -0.50 2.62
C TRP A 48 -3.45 -0.57 3.10
N ASP A 49 -3.89 0.38 3.92
CA ASP A 49 -5.25 0.47 4.46
C ASP A 49 -5.84 1.88 4.17
N SER A 50 -7.02 2.17 4.71
CA SER A 50 -7.66 3.48 4.70
C SER A 50 -6.82 4.51 5.44
N GLU A 51 -6.91 5.77 5.00
CA GLU A 51 -6.24 6.91 5.64
C GLU A 51 -6.69 7.13 7.10
N LEU A 52 -7.79 6.48 7.51
CA LEU A 52 -8.39 6.58 8.84
C LEU A 52 -8.03 5.41 9.77
N TRP A 53 -7.10 4.53 9.37
CA TRP A 53 -6.77 3.31 10.14
C TRP A 53 -6.36 3.61 11.59
N ASN A 54 -5.77 4.78 11.85
CA ASN A 54 -5.35 5.21 13.18
C ASN A 54 -6.15 6.41 13.73
N ILE A 55 -7.39 6.59 13.30
CA ILE A 55 -8.20 7.77 13.69
C ILE A 55 -8.38 7.94 15.21
N ALA A 56 -8.29 6.85 15.98
CA ALA A 56 -8.38 6.88 17.43
C ALA A 56 -7.24 7.67 18.10
N ASP A 57 -6.10 7.80 17.42
CA ASP A 57 -4.92 8.53 17.93
C ASP A 57 -4.91 10.00 17.51
N TRP A 58 -5.94 10.48 16.79
CA TRP A 58 -5.95 11.82 16.24
C TRP A 58 -6.40 12.85 17.28
N TYR A 59 -5.79 14.03 17.24
CA TYR A 59 -6.09 15.12 18.17
C TYR A 59 -5.88 16.50 17.54
N ARG A 60 -6.45 17.54 18.16
CA ARG A 60 -6.27 18.92 17.71
C ARG A 60 -4.91 19.45 18.13
N ILE A 61 -4.21 20.08 17.20
CA ILE A 61 -3.03 20.92 17.48
C ILE A 61 -3.42 22.36 17.18
N ASP A 62 -3.06 23.28 18.07
CA ASP A 62 -3.41 24.70 17.98
C ASP A 62 -2.84 25.37 16.72
#